data_AF-A0A0M9GID9-F1
#
_entry.id   AF-A0A0M9GID9-F1
#
_cell.length_a   1.000
_cell.length_b   1.000
_cell.length_c   1.000
_cell.angle_alpha   90.00
_cell.angle_beta   90.00
_cell.angle_gamma   90.00
#
_symmetry.space_group_name_H-M   'P 1'
#
loop_
_entity.id
_entity.type
_entity.pdbx_description
1 polymer ?
#
loop_
_entity_poly.entity_id
_entity_poly.type
_entity_poly.pdbx_seq_one_letter_code
_entity_poly.pdbx_strand_id
1 'polypeptide(L)'
;MKFRTLLMSGALALSAFAGVAQADTAATAQAVPYHYGMPLNIDKVISMTEQPTVECKVVKADMKFIDKAGKTEDVSYRKLSDACNFNN
;
A
#
# COMPACT_ATOMS: atom_id res chain seq x y z
N MET A 1 59.36 39.10 -3.86
CA MET A 1 58.49 39.94 -3.00
C MET A 1 57.11 40.04 -3.64
N LYS A 2 56.06 39.82 -2.82
CA LYS A 2 54.63 40.23 -2.99
C LYS A 2 53.82 39.44 -4.03
N PHE A 3 53.09 38.37 -3.64
CA PHE A 3 51.71 38.35 -3.11
C PHE A 3 50.69 39.11 -3.97
N ARG A 4 49.76 38.36 -4.60
CA ARG A 4 48.31 38.56 -4.48
C ARG A 4 47.52 37.47 -5.19
N THR A 5 47.19 36.46 -4.40
CA THR A 5 46.10 35.49 -4.53
C THR A 5 44.75 36.19 -4.78
N LEU A 6 43.94 35.69 -5.71
CA LEU A 6 42.48 35.83 -5.70
C LEU A 6 41.90 34.76 -6.66
N LEU A 7 41.77 33.50 -6.24
CA LEU A 7 40.63 32.91 -5.53
C LEU A 7 39.26 33.40 -6.04
N MET A 8 38.65 32.63 -6.94
CA MET A 8 37.23 32.31 -6.86
C MET A 8 36.88 31.08 -7.73
N SER A 9 37.37 29.91 -7.31
CA SER A 9 36.80 28.63 -7.75
C SER A 9 35.60 28.33 -6.86
N GLY A 10 34.44 28.89 -7.20
CA GLY A 10 33.17 28.56 -6.55
C GLY A 10 32.65 27.23 -7.08
N ALA A 11 33.03 26.12 -6.43
CA ALA A 11 32.45 24.81 -6.73
C ALA A 11 30.99 24.78 -6.22
N LEU A 12 30.03 24.83 -7.14
CA LEU A 12 28.61 24.66 -6.85
C LEU A 12 28.34 23.16 -6.61
N ALA A 13 28.55 22.70 -5.37
CA ALA A 13 28.16 21.34 -4.99
C ALA A 13 26.68 21.33 -4.56
N LEU A 14 25.76 21.17 -5.52
CA LEU A 14 24.38 20.79 -5.21
C LEU A 14 24.37 19.30 -4.86
N SER A 15 24.43 18.99 -3.57
CA SER A 15 24.14 17.64 -3.07
C SER A 15 22.64 17.39 -3.16
N ALA A 16 22.19 16.87 -4.30
CA ALA A 16 20.86 16.29 -4.42
C ALA A 16 20.83 14.99 -3.62
N PHE A 17 20.49 15.08 -2.33
CA PHE A 17 20.02 13.92 -1.58
C PHE A 17 18.63 13.56 -2.10
N ALA A 18 18.57 12.88 -3.24
CA ALA A 18 17.38 12.17 -3.65
C ALA A 18 17.20 11.04 -2.64
N GLY A 19 16.33 11.25 -1.65
CA GLY A 19 15.89 10.20 -0.74
C GLY A 19 15.35 9.07 -1.59
N VAL A 20 16.03 7.93 -1.58
CA VAL A 20 15.49 6.70 -2.17
C VAL A 20 14.28 6.34 -1.31
N ALA A 21 13.09 6.69 -1.78
CA ALA A 21 11.87 6.13 -1.23
C ALA A 21 11.90 4.63 -1.55
N GLN A 22 12.43 3.86 -0.62
CA GLN A 22 12.30 2.41 -0.66
C GLN A 22 10.83 2.14 -0.36
N ALA A 23 10.04 2.06 -1.43
CA ALA A 23 8.73 1.46 -1.34
C ALA A 23 8.98 0.02 -0.90
N ASP A 24 8.76 -0.26 0.38
CA ASP A 24 8.66 -1.62 0.86
C ASP A 24 7.65 -2.29 -0.04
N THR A 25 8.18 -3.08 -0.97
CA THR A 25 7.39 -3.96 -1.80
C THR A 25 6.99 -5.03 -0.82
N ALA A 26 5.97 -4.73 0.00
CA ALA A 26 5.41 -5.65 0.97
C ALA A 26 5.15 -6.91 0.15
N ALA A 27 5.99 -7.92 0.37
CA ALA A 27 5.97 -9.17 -0.37
C ALA A 27 4.51 -9.53 -0.50
N THR A 28 3.99 -9.64 -1.72
CA THR A 28 2.56 -9.79 -1.99
C THR A 28 2.06 -10.93 -1.12
N ALA A 29 1.52 -10.58 0.05
CA ALA A 29 1.17 -11.57 1.04
C ALA A 29 0.07 -12.36 0.38
N GLN A 30 0.31 -13.64 0.16
CA GLN A 30 -0.68 -14.45 -0.53
C GLN A 30 -1.92 -14.48 0.36
N ALA A 31 -3.03 -13.99 -0.19
CA ALA A 31 -4.26 -13.82 0.56
C ALA A 31 -4.65 -15.14 1.25
N VAL A 32 -4.75 -15.10 2.57
CA VAL A 32 -5.12 -16.27 3.38
C VAL A 32 -6.65 -16.33 3.45
N PRO A 33 -7.29 -17.51 3.31
CA PRO A 33 -8.73 -17.61 3.45
C PRO A 33 -9.21 -17.15 4.84
N TYR A 34 -10.11 -16.17 4.86
CA TYR A 34 -10.77 -15.70 6.06
C TYR A 34 -12.09 -16.44 6.27
N HIS A 35 -12.37 -16.82 7.52
CA HIS A 35 -13.65 -17.38 7.92
C HIS A 35 -14.52 -16.32 8.57
N TYR A 36 -15.76 -16.19 8.09
CA TYR A 36 -16.71 -15.21 8.63
C TYR A 36 -16.87 -15.36 10.15
N GLY A 37 -16.76 -14.25 10.87
CA GLY A 37 -16.83 -14.19 12.33
C GLY A 37 -15.49 -14.39 13.03
N MET A 38 -14.42 -14.74 12.33
CA MET A 38 -13.07 -14.74 12.89
C MET A 38 -12.65 -13.29 13.20
N PRO A 39 -12.11 -12.98 14.38
CA PRO A 39 -11.62 -11.64 14.69
C PRO A 39 -10.36 -11.31 13.87
N LEU A 40 -10.30 -10.11 13.31
CA LEU A 40 -9.12 -9.57 12.66
C LEU A 40 -8.58 -8.39 13.47
N ASN A 41 -7.27 -8.34 13.67
CA ASN A 41 -6.60 -7.26 14.41
C ASN A 41 -6.29 -6.06 13.49
N ILE A 42 -7.31 -5.55 12.79
CA ILE A 42 -7.17 -4.46 11.82
C ILE A 42 -6.87 -3.15 12.54
N ASP A 43 -5.82 -2.46 12.10
CA ASP A 43 -5.55 -1.05 12.42
C ASP A 43 -6.04 -0.13 11.29
N LYS A 44 -5.68 -0.44 10.03
CA LYS A 44 -6.08 0.35 8.87
C LYS A 44 -6.36 -0.51 7.64
N VAL A 45 -7.52 -0.36 7.02
CA VAL A 45 -7.82 -0.96 5.70
C VAL A 45 -7.11 -0.18 4.61
N ILE A 46 -6.40 -0.89 3.72
CA ILE A 46 -5.64 -0.31 2.60
C ILE A 46 -6.48 -0.37 1.32
N SER A 47 -7.06 -1.54 1.05
CA SER A 47 -7.86 -1.77 -0.15
C SER A 47 -8.82 -2.93 0.04
N MET A 48 -9.97 -2.84 -0.61
CA MET A 48 -10.91 -3.94 -0.77
C MET A 48 -11.23 -4.05 -2.26
N THR A 49 -11.16 -5.26 -2.79
CA THR A 49 -11.45 -5.56 -4.20
C THR A 49 -12.33 -6.79 -4.29
N GLU A 50 -13.13 -6.89 -5.35
CA GLU A 50 -13.92 -8.09 -5.65
C GLU A 50 -13.75 -8.52 -7.10
N GLN A 51 -14.07 -9.77 -7.38
CA GLN A 51 -14.15 -10.26 -8.75
C GLN A 51 -15.21 -9.46 -9.52
N PRO A 52 -14.86 -8.81 -10.64
CA PRO A 52 -15.79 -7.98 -11.39
C PRO A 52 -16.98 -8.80 -11.89
N THR A 53 -18.19 -8.30 -11.64
CA THR A 53 -19.41 -8.88 -12.19
C THR A 53 -20.51 -7.83 -12.30
N VAL A 54 -21.40 -8.03 -13.26
CA VAL A 54 -22.64 -7.25 -13.43
C VAL A 54 -23.86 -7.97 -12.85
N GLU A 55 -23.70 -9.23 -12.43
CA GLU A 55 -24.77 -10.03 -11.84
C GLU A 55 -24.76 -9.87 -10.32
N CYS A 56 -25.93 -9.76 -9.71
CA CYS A 56 -26.06 -9.87 -8.26
C CYS A 56 -25.84 -11.32 -7.82
N LYS A 57 -24.64 -11.65 -7.36
CA LYS A 57 -24.25 -12.99 -6.91
C LYS A 57 -23.12 -12.96 -5.89
N VAL A 58 -22.86 -14.11 -5.27
CA VAL A 58 -21.71 -14.27 -4.39
C VAL A 58 -20.42 -14.29 -5.21
N VAL A 59 -19.47 -13.42 -4.86
CA VAL A 59 -18.16 -13.31 -5.50
C VAL A 59 -17.03 -13.42 -4.47
N LYS A 60 -15.83 -13.77 -4.94
CA LYS A 60 -14.61 -13.65 -4.13
C LYS A 60 -14.25 -12.17 -3.96
N ALA A 61 -13.91 -11.80 -2.75
CA ALA A 61 -13.32 -10.52 -2.42
C ALA A 61 -11.99 -10.70 -1.68
N ASP A 62 -11.11 -9.72 -1.85
CA ASP A 62 -9.81 -9.65 -1.22
C ASP A 62 -9.72 -8.33 -0.44
N MET A 63 -9.13 -8.37 0.75
CA MET A 63 -8.93 -7.19 1.60
C MET A 63 -7.50 -7.16 2.09
N LYS A 64 -6.83 -6.04 1.83
CA LYS A 64 -5.51 -5.72 2.38
C LYS A 64 -5.64 -4.71 3.51
N PHE A 65 -4.95 -4.97 4.61
CA PHE A 65 -4.98 -4.09 5.78
C PHE A 65 -3.63 -4.09 6.51
N ILE A 66 -3.40 -3.05 7.31
CA ILE A 66 -2.34 -3.00 8.31
C ILE A 66 -2.92 -3.50 9.62
N ASP A 67 -2.26 -4.47 10.24
CA ASP A 67 -2.61 -4.94 11.57
C ASP A 67 -2.11 -4.00 12.67
N LYS A 68 -2.52 -4.23 13.91
CA LYS A 68 -2.08 -3.43 15.07
C LYS A 68 -0.58 -3.51 15.38
N ALA A 69 0.15 -4.45 14.78
CA ALA A 69 1.61 -4.55 14.88
C ALA A 69 2.33 -3.83 13.73
N GLY A 70 1.60 -3.19 12.80
CA GLY A 70 2.13 -2.49 11.64
C GLY A 70 2.41 -3.38 10.44
N LYS A 71 2.01 -4.67 10.47
CA LYS A 71 2.22 -5.61 9.37
C LYS A 71 1.09 -5.52 8.35
N THR A 72 1.44 -5.54 7.07
CA THR A 72 0.47 -5.71 5.98
C THR A 72 -0.01 -7.16 5.90
N GLU A 73 -1.31 -7.34 6.00
CA GLU A 73 -2.00 -8.62 5.84
C GLU A 73 -2.93 -8.57 4.62
N ASP A 74 -3.18 -9.74 4.03
CA ASP A 74 -4.09 -9.94 2.90
C ASP A 74 -4.99 -11.14 3.19
N VAL A 75 -6.31 -10.95 3.06
CA VAL A 75 -7.30 -12.00 3.29
C VAL A 75 -8.30 -12.11 2.15
N SER A 76 -8.65 -13.34 1.80
CA SER A 76 -9.69 -13.66 0.82
C SER A 76 -10.97 -14.14 1.52
N TYR A 77 -12.13 -13.67 1.07
CA TYR A 77 -13.44 -14.12 1.56
C TYR A 77 -14.48 -14.06 0.44
N ARG A 78 -15.75 -14.34 0.77
CA ARG A 78 -16.88 -14.22 -0.14
C ARG A 78 -17.89 -13.18 0.36
N LYS A 79 -18.42 -12.37 -0.55
CA LYS A 79 -19.50 -11.40 -0.30
C LYS A 79 -20.50 -11.43 -1.46
N LEU A 80 -21.67 -10.81 -1.27
CA LEU A 80 -22.52 -10.41 -2.40
C LEU A 80 -21.80 -9.34 -3.20
N SER A 81 -21.80 -9.44 -4.52
CA SER A 81 -21.17 -8.46 -5.42
C SER A 81 -21.75 -7.06 -5.22
N ASP A 82 -20.96 -6.05 -5.57
CA ASP A 82 -21.42 -4.66 -5.59
C ASP A 82 -22.54 -4.43 -6.60
N ALA A 83 -22.66 -5.32 -7.59
CA ALA A 83 -23.82 -5.42 -8.46
C ALA A 83 -25.10 -5.87 -7.74
N CYS A 84 -25.12 -6.06 -6.41
CA CYS A 84 -26.35 -6.17 -5.61
C CYS A 84 -26.75 -4.84 -4.95
N ASN A 85 -25.91 -3.80 -4.98
CA ASN A 85 -26.10 -2.53 -4.26
C ASN A 85 -26.99 -1.53 -5.04
N PHE A 86 -28.20 -1.94 -5.42
CA PHE A 86 -29.08 -1.12 -6.26
C PHE A 86 -29.92 -0.06 -5.51
N ASN A 87 -29.86 0.02 -4.17
CA ASN A 87 -30.79 0.84 -3.37
C ASN A 87 -30.13 1.59 -2.19
N ASN A 88 -29.03 2.33 -2.40
CA ASN A 88 -28.55 3.31 -1.40
C ASN A 88 -29.16 4.68 -1.66
#